data_AF-A0A1U7N056-F1
#
_entry.id   AF-A0A1U7N056-F1
#
_cell.length_a   1.000
_cell.length_b   1.000
_cell.length_c   1.000
_cell.angle_alpha   90.00
_cell.angle_beta   90.00
_cell.angle_gamma   90.00
#
_symmetry.space_group_name_H-M   'P 1'
#
loop_
_entity.id
_entity.type
_entity.pdbx_description
1 polymer ?
#
loop_
_entity_poly.entity_id
_entity_poly.type
_entity_poly.pdbx_seq_one_letter_code
_entity_poly.pdbx_strand_id
1 'polypeptide(L)' 'MGDGNETDSAVFAQLIQEFRQQWNVDALFVADAALYTKDNLQLLTQFQWVSRVPATLKAAKELLQQIHPEAFVDSSLTGL' A
#
# COMPACT_ATOMS: atom_id res chain seq x y z
N MET A 1 11.69 -19.07 -8.62
CA MET A 1 12.24 -17.84 -8.01
C MET A 1 11.14 -17.30 -7.12
N GLY A 2 11.36 -17.32 -5.81
CA GLY A 2 10.35 -16.85 -4.84
C GLY A 2 10.22 -15.34 -4.95
N ASP A 3 9.02 -14.85 -5.18
CA ASP A 3 8.71 -13.42 -5.21
C ASP A 3 8.77 -12.92 -3.75
N GLY A 4 9.79 -12.12 -3.42
CA GLY A 4 10.02 -11.61 -2.05
C GLY A 4 8.79 -10.91 -1.45
N ASN A 5 7.88 -10.44 -2.31
CA ASN A 5 6.60 -9.85 -1.94
C ASN A 5 5.70 -10.73 -1.09
N GLU A 6 5.73 -12.07 -1.22
CA GLU A 6 4.92 -12.94 -0.37
C GLU A 6 5.40 -12.87 1.08
N THR A 7 6.72 -12.85 1.28
CA THR A 7 7.34 -12.74 2.61
C THR A 7 7.17 -11.33 3.18
N ASP A 8 7.34 -10.30 2.35
CA ASP A 8 7.18 -8.90 2.78
C ASP A 8 5.75 -8.60 3.24
N SER A 9 4.74 -9.17 2.58
CA SER A 9 3.33 -8.94 2.92
C SER A 9 2.98 -9.34 4.36
N ALA A 10 3.51 -10.45 4.87
CA ALA A 10 3.22 -10.94 6.22
C ALA A 10 3.91 -10.12 7.31
N VAL A 11 5.03 -9.45 6.98
CA VAL A 11 5.86 -8.73 7.95
C VAL A 11 5.35 -7.31 8.21
N PHE A 12 4.70 -6.68 7.23
CA PHE A 12 4.30 -5.26 7.33
C PHE A 12 3.39 -4.96 8.52
N ALA A 13 2.33 -5.75 8.73
CA ALA A 13 1.38 -5.46 9.81
C ALA A 13 2.04 -5.59 11.18
N GLN A 14 2.90 -6.59 11.36
CA GLN A 14 3.65 -6.79 12.59
C GLN A 14 4.66 -5.65 12.82
N LEU A 15 5.39 -5.24 11.79
CA LEU A 15 6.32 -4.11 11.86
C LEU A 15 5.62 -2.80 12.26
N ILE A 16 4.43 -2.53 11.71
CA ILE A 16 3.63 -1.34 12.05
C ILE A 16 3.18 -1.38 13.52
N GLN A 17 2.76 -2.55 14.01
CA GLN A 17 2.38 -2.73 15.41
C GLN A 17 3.56 -2.53 16.36
N GLU A 18 4.70 -3.14 16.07
CA GLU A 18 5.93 -3.03 16.87
C GLU A 18 6.46 -1.59 16.89
N PHE A 19 6.44 -0.91 15.74
CA PHE A 19 6.86 0.48 15.63
C PHE A 19 6.02 1.40 16.53
N ARG A 20 4.70 1.24 16.55
CA ARG A 20 3.81 2.05 17.42
C ARG A 20 4.02 1.79 18.91
N GLN A 21 4.31 0.54 19.29
CA GLN A 21 4.61 0.23 20.69
C GLN A 21 5.86 0.96 21.17
N GLN A 22 6.84 1.13 20.29
CA GLN A 22 8.09 1.82 20.59
C GLN A 22 7.98 3.35 20.46
N TRP A 23 7.07 3.84 19.61
CA TRP A 23 6.92 5.24 19.27
C TRP A 23 5.45 5.68 19.33
N ASN A 24 5.11 6.51 20.31
CA ASN A 24 3.76 7.08 20.44
C ASN A 24 3.58 8.28 19.48
N VAL A 25 3.33 7.97 18.20
CA VAL A 25 3.18 8.96 17.13
C VAL A 25 1.89 8.67 16.35
N ASP A 26 1.22 9.75 15.96
CA ASP A 26 0.16 9.69 14.95
C ASP A 26 0.81 9.79 13.56
N ALA A 27 1.02 8.62 12.92
CA ALA A 27 1.69 8.51 11.63
C ALA A 27 0.76 7.95 10.56
N LEU A 28 0.94 8.46 9.34
CA LEU A 28 0.38 7.88 8.13
C LEU A 28 1.38 6.88 7.53
N PHE A 29 1.02 5.60 7.54
CA PHE A 29 1.85 4.55 6.94
C PHE A 29 1.60 4.49 5.43
N VAL A 30 2.65 4.68 4.63
CA VAL A 30 2.57 4.55 3.17
C VAL A 30 3.37 3.32 2.75
N ALA A 31 2.71 2.35 2.12
CA ALA A 31 3.36 1.15 1.61
C ALA A 31 2.84 0.79 0.23
N ASP A 32 3.48 -0.17 -0.41
CA ASP A 32 3.11 -0.60 -1.75
C ASP A 32 1.96 -1.64 -1.71
N ALA A 33 1.69 -2.31 -2.85
CA ALA A 33 0.56 -3.22 -2.97
C ALA A 33 0.71 -4.52 -2.15
N ALA A 34 1.91 -4.89 -1.70
CA ALA A 34 2.09 -6.06 -0.84
C ALA A 34 1.39 -5.88 0.53
N LEU A 35 1.13 -4.63 0.95
CA LEU A 35 0.35 -4.35 2.15
C LEU A 35 -1.12 -4.80 2.00
N TYR A 36 -1.67 -4.80 0.79
CA TYR A 36 -3.10 -5.00 0.54
C TYR A 36 -3.50 -6.49 0.54
N THR A 37 -3.37 -7.14 1.70
CA THR A 37 -3.88 -8.49 1.95
C THR A 37 -5.05 -8.42 2.93
N LYS A 38 -5.92 -9.43 2.92
CA LYS A 38 -7.06 -9.49 3.84
C LYS A 38 -6.61 -9.36 5.30
N ASP A 39 -5.57 -10.09 5.68
CA ASP A 39 -5.09 -10.15 7.06
C ASP A 39 -4.46 -8.82 7.48
N ASN A 40 -3.65 -8.20 6.63
CA ASN A 40 -3.10 -6.88 6.88
C ASN A 40 -4.19 -5.82 7.02
N LEU A 41 -5.18 -5.79 6.11
CA LEU A 41 -6.26 -4.81 6.17
C LEU A 41 -7.08 -4.89 7.46
N GLN A 42 -7.27 -6.10 8.01
CA GLN A 42 -7.93 -6.27 9.31
C GLN A 42 -7.09 -5.69 10.45
N LEU A 43 -5.79 -5.97 10.45
CA LEU A 43 -4.84 -5.45 11.45
C LEU A 43 -4.69 -3.92 11.36
N LEU A 44 -4.83 -3.36 10.17
CA LEU A 44 -4.65 -1.94 9.90
C LEU A 44 -5.85 -1.05 10.24
N THR A 45 -6.97 -1.63 10.66
CA THR A 45 -8.20 -0.89 11.02
C THR A 45 -8.01 0.18 12.09
N GLN A 46 -6.95 0.09 12.89
CA GLN A 46 -6.63 1.01 13.97
C GLN A 46 -5.53 2.03 13.64
N PHE A 47 -5.04 2.05 12.39
CA PHE A 47 -3.95 2.93 11.94
C PHE A 47 -4.37 3.77 10.73
N GLN A 48 -3.73 4.92 10.55
CA GLN A 48 -3.82 5.69 9.32
C GLN A 48 -2.85 5.09 8.29
N TRP A 49 -3.34 4.66 7.13
CA TRP A 49 -2.48 4.07 6.11
C TRP A 49 -2.95 4.40 4.68
N VAL A 50 -2.01 4.35 3.74
CA VAL A 50 -2.23 4.43 2.30
C VAL A 50 -1.42 3.32 1.64
N SER A 51 -2.07 2.58 0.75
CA SER A 51 -1.41 1.56 -0.07
C SER A 51 -2.00 1.55 -1.48
N ARG A 52 -1.17 1.10 -2.43
CA ARG A 52 -1.64 0.80 -3.79
C ARG A 52 -2.51 -0.45 -3.74
N VAL A 53 -3.61 -0.46 -4.47
CA VAL A 53 -4.38 -1.68 -4.70
C VAL A 53 -3.59 -2.60 -5.66
N PRO A 54 -3.51 -3.93 -5.42
CA PRO A 54 -2.81 -4.84 -6.32
C PRO A 54 -3.45 -4.85 -7.71
N ALA A 55 -2.64 -4.68 -8.74
CA ALA A 55 -3.10 -4.74 -10.14
C ALA A 55 -3.55 -6.15 -10.57
N THR A 56 -3.39 -7.16 -9.69
CA THR A 56 -3.95 -8.50 -9.85
C THR A 56 -5.45 -8.55 -9.56
N LEU A 57 -6.00 -7.60 -8.79
CA LEU A 57 -7.43 -7.50 -8.56
C LEU A 57 -8.14 -7.04 -9.84
N LYS A 58 -9.20 -7.76 -10.20
CA LYS A 58 -9.95 -7.53 -11.45
C LYS A 58 -10.35 -6.07 -11.63
N ALA A 59 -10.96 -5.45 -10.62
CA ALA A 59 -11.41 -4.06 -10.69
C ALA A 59 -10.25 -3.07 -10.87
N ALA A 60 -9.12 -3.28 -10.17
CA ALA A 60 -7.94 -2.45 -10.32
C ALA A 60 -7.33 -2.61 -11.72
N LYS A 61 -7.26 -3.85 -12.23
CA LYS A 61 -6.78 -4.14 -13.58
C LYS A 61 -7.64 -3.49 -14.66
N GLU A 62 -8.95 -3.61 -14.56
CA GLU A 62 -9.90 -3.01 -15.50
C GLU A 62 -9.80 -1.48 -15.48
N LEU A 63 -9.71 -0.88 -14.30
CA LEU A 63 -9.54 0.56 -14.16
C LEU A 63 -8.25 1.03 -14.84
N LEU A 64 -7.12 0.38 -14.57
CA LEU A 64 -5.83 0.73 -15.18
C LEU A 64 -5.84 0.62 -16.71
N GLN A 65 -6.63 -0.29 -17.27
CA GLN A 65 -6.76 -0.45 -18.72
C GLN A 65 -7.67 0.60 -19.37
N GLN A 66 -8.57 1.21 -18.61
CA GLN A 66 -9.58 2.16 -19.09
C GLN A 66 -9.17 3.62 -18.87
N ILE A 67 -8.15 3.88 -18.04
CA ILE A 67 -7.65 5.23 -17.83
C ILE A 67 -6.93 5.71 -19.10
N HIS A 68 -7.46 6.78 -19.67
CA HIS A 68 -6.88 7.48 -20.81
C HIS A 68 -5.71 8.38 -20.37
N PRO A 69 -4.60 8.48 -21.14
CA PRO A 69 -3.48 9.36 -20.84
C PRO A 69 -3.89 10.83 -20.57
N GLU A 70 -4.95 11.28 -21.21
CA GLU A 70 -5.52 12.63 -21.06
C GLU A 70 -6.15 12.87 -19.68
N ALA A 71 -6.38 11.82 -18.88
CA ALA A 71 -6.86 11.93 -17.51
C ALA A 71 -5.73 12.25 -16.51
N PHE A 72 -4.46 12.13 -16.91
CA PHE A 72 -3.33 12.48 -16.07
C PHE A 72 -2.98 13.97 -16.24
N VAL A 73 -2.54 14.57 -15.14
CA VAL A 73 -1.97 15.91 -15.14
C VAL A 73 -0.50 15.82 -14.80
N ASP A 74 0.31 16.67 -15.42
CA ASP A 74 1.72 16.76 -15.08
C ASP A 74 1.89 17.20 -13.63
N SER A 75 2.86 16.58 -12.95
CA SER A 75 3.24 17.00 -11.61
C SER A 75 3.80 18.41 -11.64
N SER A 76 3.26 19.29 -10.80
CA SER A 76 3.85 20.61 -10.55
C SER A 76 5.07 20.55 -9.63
N LEU A 77 5.29 19.41 -8.97
CA LEU A 77 6.49 19.16 -8.17
C LEU A 77 7.61 18.72 -9.09
N THR A 78 8.74 19.42 -9.00
CA THR A 78 10.01 18.97 -9.59
C THR A 78 10.45 17.71 -8.87
N GLY A 79 10.70 16.63 -9.61
CA GLY A 79 11.23 15.40 -9.03
C GLY A 79 12.57 15.67 -8.32
N LEU A 80 12.82 14.94 -7.22
CA LEU A 80 14.10 14.94 -6.51
C LEU A 80 15.19 14.25 -7.34
#